data_AF-A0ABD1V3R2-F1
#
_entry.id   AF-A0ABD1V3R2-F1
#
_cell.length_a   1.000
_cell.length_b   1.000
_cell.length_c   1.000
_cell.angle_alpha   90.00
_cell.angle_beta   90.00
_cell.angle_gamma   90.00
#
_symmetry.space_group_name_H-M   'P 1'
#
loop_
_entity.id
_entity.type
_entity.pdbx_description
1 polymer ?
#
loop_
_entity_poly.entity_id
_entity_poly.type
_entity_poly.pdbx_seq_one_letter_code
_entity_poly.pdbx_strand_id
1 'polypeptide(L)'
;MKQRLDELEAKQKNILEEYITDQHSPFLEVILAKLLPKKLKMPQLTSYEDDNDPVGNLDRYTSWMELQGANDAIMCRVFPLTFENRAMRWFKKLLQCSIQS
;
A
#
# COMPACT_ATOMS: atom_id res chain seq x y z
N MET A 1 -6.93 21.91 -7.72
CA MET A 1 -6.00 20.96 -7.06
C MET A 1 -6.71 20.06 -6.06
N LYS A 2 -7.54 20.57 -5.14
CA LYS A 2 -8.23 19.78 -4.10
C LYS A 2 -9.03 18.57 -4.64
N GLN A 3 -9.85 18.78 -5.68
CA GLN A 3 -10.68 17.71 -6.26
C GLN A 3 -9.87 16.47 -6.74
N ARG A 4 -8.73 16.68 -7.40
CA ARG A 4 -7.90 15.56 -7.91
C ARG A 4 -7.27 14.74 -6.78
N LEU A 5 -7.01 15.38 -5.64
CA LEU A 5 -6.45 14.70 -4.49
C LEU A 5 -7.51 13.81 -3.83
N ASP A 6 -8.73 14.36 -3.64
CA ASP A 6 -9.85 13.62 -3.07
C ASP A 6 -10.21 12.39 -3.95
N GLU A 7 -10.16 12.53 -5.28
CA GLU A 7 -10.36 11.43 -6.23
C GLU A 7 -9.28 10.33 -6.13
N LEU A 8 -8.02 10.72 -5.95
CA LEU A 8 -6.90 9.78 -5.79
C LEU A 8 -7.01 9.00 -4.48
N GLU A 9 -7.32 9.69 -3.38
CA GLU A 9 -7.52 9.08 -2.07
C GLU A 9 -8.71 8.11 -2.08
N ALA A 10 -9.82 8.48 -2.73
CA ALA A 10 -10.98 7.60 -2.88
C ALA A 10 -10.64 6.34 -3.70
N LYS A 11 -9.90 6.49 -4.80
CA LYS A 11 -9.44 5.36 -5.62
C LYS A 11 -8.53 4.43 -4.83
N GLN A 12 -7.57 4.98 -4.08
CA GLN A 12 -6.66 4.20 -3.23
C GLN A 12 -7.42 3.45 -2.13
N LYS A 13 -8.42 4.09 -1.52
CA LYS A 13 -9.26 3.46 -0.50
C LYS A 13 -10.09 2.30 -1.07
N ASN A 14 -10.70 2.46 -2.24
CA ASN A 14 -11.41 1.36 -2.91
C ASN A 14 -10.48 0.19 -3.23
N ILE A 15 -9.26 0.48 -3.71
CA ILE A 15 -8.24 -0.55 -4.00
C ILE A 15 -7.85 -1.29 -2.70
N LEU A 16 -7.63 -0.57 -1.59
CA LEU A 16 -7.39 -1.21 -0.29
C LEU A 16 -8.54 -2.12 0.12
N GLU A 17 -9.78 -1.63 0.03
CA GLU A 17 -10.97 -2.39 0.43
C GLU A 17 -11.14 -3.65 -0.41
N GLU A 18 -10.92 -3.58 -1.73
CA GLU A 18 -10.88 -4.75 -2.62
C GLU A 18 -9.87 -5.80 -2.12
N TYR A 19 -8.63 -5.40 -1.80
CA TYR A 19 -7.58 -6.32 -1.33
C TYR A 19 -7.80 -6.93 0.04
N ILE A 20 -8.46 -6.21 0.95
CA ILE A 20 -8.76 -6.72 2.30
C ILE A 20 -9.82 -7.81 2.25
N THR A 21 -10.69 -7.77 1.24
CA THR A 21 -11.82 -8.70 1.07
C THR A 21 -11.50 -9.92 0.21
N ASP A 22 -10.32 -9.98 -0.41
CA ASP A 22 -9.94 -11.08 -1.30
C ASP A 22 -9.47 -12.32 -0.52
N GLN A 23 -10.14 -13.46 -0.75
CA GLN A 23 -9.75 -14.77 -0.20
C GLN A 23 -8.36 -15.21 -0.69
N HIS A 24 -7.80 -14.59 -1.72
CA HIS A 24 -6.46 -14.88 -2.26
C HIS A 24 -5.41 -13.81 -1.92
N SER A 25 -5.66 -12.99 -0.88
CA SER A 25 -4.71 -11.96 -0.47
C SER A 25 -3.31 -12.53 -0.19
N PRO A 26 -2.23 -11.87 -0.66
CA PRO A 26 -0.88 -12.28 -0.33
C PRO A 26 -0.49 -11.93 1.11
N PHE A 27 -1.30 -11.16 1.84
CA PHE A 27 -1.06 -10.82 3.23
C PHE A 27 -1.47 -11.93 4.19
N LEU A 28 -0.69 -12.15 5.24
CA LEU A 28 -1.15 -12.91 6.39
C LEU A 28 -2.34 -12.23 7.08
N GLU A 29 -3.20 -13.05 7.69
CA GLU A 29 -4.38 -12.60 8.43
C GLU A 29 -4.02 -11.59 9.54
N VAL A 30 -2.86 -11.75 10.20
CA VAL A 30 -2.39 -10.80 11.23
C VAL A 30 -2.18 -9.38 10.69
N ILE A 31 -1.83 -9.24 9.41
CA ILE A 31 -1.69 -7.95 8.72
C ILE A 31 -3.08 -7.41 8.35
N LEU A 32 -3.95 -8.27 7.82
CA LEU A 32 -5.31 -7.89 7.42
C LEU A 32 -6.16 -7.44 8.62
N ALA A 33 -6.00 -8.09 9.77
CA ALA A 33 -6.71 -7.78 11.01
C ALA A 33 -6.33 -6.43 11.63
N LYS A 34 -5.24 -5.78 11.20
CA LYS A 34 -4.83 -4.47 11.72
C LYS A 34 -5.69 -3.37 11.13
N LEU A 35 -6.42 -2.67 11.99
CA LEU A 35 -7.19 -1.50 11.58
C LEU A 35 -6.26 -0.37 11.11
N LEU A 36 -6.55 0.19 9.93
CA LEU A 36 -5.88 1.41 9.49
C LEU A 36 -6.35 2.59 10.36
N PRO A 37 -5.44 3.41 10.90
CA PRO A 37 -5.82 4.58 11.67
C PRO A 37 -6.69 5.53 10.82
N LYS A 38 -7.78 6.06 11.39
CA LYS A 38 -8.68 7.00 10.67
C LYS A 38 -7.99 8.27 10.16
N LYS A 39 -6.88 8.66 10.79
CA LYS A 39 -6.08 9.84 10.44
C LYS A 39 -4.87 9.50 9.58
N LEU A 40 -4.68 8.22 9.21
CA LEU A 40 -3.62 7.81 8.33
C LEU A 40 -3.84 8.53 6.99
N LYS A 41 -2.88 9.35 6.60
CA LYS A 41 -2.88 9.94 5.27
C LYS A 41 -2.54 8.84 4.26
N MET A 42 -2.90 9.00 3.00
CA MET A 42 -2.39 8.10 1.98
C MET A 42 -1.01 8.58 1.50
N PRO A 43 -0.08 7.66 1.18
CA PRO A 43 1.18 8.05 0.56
C PRO A 43 0.87 8.72 -0.78
N GLN A 44 1.32 9.97 -0.92
CA GLN A 44 1.27 10.72 -2.19
C GLN A 44 2.63 10.65 -2.90
N LEU A 45 3.30 9.51 -2.78
CA LEU A 45 4.62 9.30 -3.37
C LEU A 45 4.48 9.04 -4.86
N THR A 46 5.55 9.30 -5.62
CA THR A 46 5.66 8.90 -7.01
C THR A 46 5.40 7.40 -7.11
N SER A 47 4.66 6.97 -8.13
CA SER A 47 4.32 5.57 -8.28
C SER A 47 5.56 4.71 -8.45
N TYR A 48 5.51 3.55 -7.80
CA TYR A 48 6.55 2.53 -7.92
C TYR A 48 6.41 1.88 -9.29
N GLU A 49 7.33 2.22 -10.19
CA GLU A 49 7.51 1.58 -11.50
C GLU A 49 8.90 0.94 -11.56
N ASP A 50 9.03 -0.20 -12.26
CA ASP A 50 10.25 -1.04 -12.28
C ASP A 50 11.55 -0.33 -12.72
N ASP A 51 11.48 0.87 -13.30
CA ASP A 51 12.64 1.61 -13.84
C ASP A 51 13.17 2.69 -12.89
N ASN A 52 12.53 2.86 -11.72
CA ASN A 52 12.97 3.79 -10.68
C ASN A 52 13.76 3.04 -9.60
N ASP A 53 14.73 3.72 -8.97
CA ASP A 53 15.53 3.21 -7.85
C ASP A 53 14.66 2.52 -6.77
N PRO A 54 14.65 1.16 -6.72
CA PRO A 54 13.82 0.38 -5.81
C PRO A 54 14.08 0.70 -4.33
N VAL A 55 15.35 0.92 -4.00
CA VAL A 55 15.79 1.17 -2.62
C VAL A 55 15.37 2.58 -2.21
N GLY A 56 15.66 3.58 -3.03
CA GLY A 56 15.24 4.95 -2.76
C GLY A 56 13.72 5.11 -2.66
N ASN A 57 12.94 4.35 -3.44
CA ASN A 57 11.49 4.33 -3.31
C ASN A 57 11.02 3.71 -1.99
N LEU A 58 11.64 2.61 -1.56
CA LEU A 58 11.32 1.96 -0.30
C LEU A 58 11.70 2.84 0.90
N ASP A 59 12.86 3.50 0.87
CA ASP A 59 13.30 4.42 1.94
C ASP A 59 12.33 5.59 2.09
N ARG A 60 11.92 6.21 0.98
CA ARG A 60 10.94 7.30 0.98
C ARG A 60 9.59 6.86 1.50
N TYR A 61 9.14 5.67 1.11
CA TYR A 61 7.90 5.08 1.60
C TYR A 61 7.96 4.85 3.11
N THR A 62 9.02 4.22 3.58
CA THR A 62 9.23 3.87 4.99
C THR A 62 9.25 5.14 5.85
N SER A 63 10.09 6.12 5.49
CA SER A 63 10.14 7.41 6.21
C SER A 63 8.79 8.11 6.24
N TRP A 64 8.02 8.07 5.14
CA TRP A 64 6.70 8.69 5.08
C TRP A 64 5.70 8.01 6.03
N MET A 65 5.70 6.68 6.07
CA MET A 65 4.82 5.89 6.92
C MET A 65 5.17 6.01 8.40
N GLU A 66 6.46 6.07 8.75
CA GLU A 66 6.93 6.33 10.11
C GLU A 66 6.44 7.69 10.62
N LEU A 67 6.45 8.73 9.79
CA LEU A 67 5.89 10.04 10.13
C LEU A 67 4.38 9.99 10.42
N GLN A 68 3.66 9.01 9.87
CA GLN A 68 2.25 8.79 10.19
C GLN A 68 2.04 7.91 11.43
N GLY A 69 3.12 7.42 12.06
CA GLY A 69 3.06 6.49 13.19
C GLY A 69 2.57 5.09 12.79
N ALA A 70 2.77 4.69 11.54
CA ALA A 70 2.43 3.36 11.08
C ALA A 70 3.41 2.32 11.65
N ASN A 71 2.90 1.13 11.99
CA ASN A 71 3.73 -0.04 12.25
C ASN A 71 3.88 -0.87 10.97
N ASP A 72 4.74 -1.89 11.01
CA ASP A 72 5.07 -2.74 9.86
C ASP A 72 3.83 -3.34 9.19
N ALA A 73 2.86 -3.82 9.96
CA ALA A 73 1.62 -4.35 9.40
C ALA A 73 0.80 -3.29 8.65
N ILE A 74 0.72 -2.05 9.15
CA ILE A 74 0.07 -0.94 8.44
C ILE A 74 0.87 -0.57 7.19
N MET A 75 2.20 -0.57 7.26
CA MET A 75 3.08 -0.33 6.12
C MET A 75 2.84 -1.39 5.03
N CYS A 76 2.90 -2.68 5.36
CA CYS A 76 2.62 -3.76 4.42
C CYS A 76 1.26 -3.58 3.74
N ARG A 77 0.21 -3.22 4.49
CA ARG A 77 -1.15 -3.04 3.94
C ARG A 77 -1.27 -1.88 2.95
N VAL A 78 -0.52 -0.81 3.16
CA VAL A 78 -0.63 0.43 2.37
C VAL A 78 0.36 0.45 1.21
N PHE A 79 1.48 -0.27 1.32
CA PHE A 79 2.53 -0.28 0.31
C PHE A 79 2.04 -0.60 -1.11
N PRO A 80 1.15 -1.57 -1.34
CA PRO A 80 0.66 -1.86 -2.69
C PRO A 80 -0.10 -0.71 -3.35
N LEU A 81 -0.59 0.28 -2.59
CA LEU A 81 -1.23 1.46 -3.15
C LEU A 81 -0.27 2.41 -3.85
N THR A 82 1.02 2.26 -3.59
CA THR A 82 2.08 2.99 -4.31
C THR A 82 2.40 2.32 -5.64
N PHE A 83 1.93 1.09 -5.87
CA PHE A 83 2.20 0.35 -7.09
C PHE A 83 1.30 0.81 -8.22
N GLU A 84 1.90 1.01 -9.39
CA GLU A 84 1.17 1.18 -10.64
C GLU A 84 1.61 0.14 -11.66
N ASN A 85 0.81 -0.01 -12.71
CA ASN A 85 1.18 -0.73 -13.92
C ASN A 85 1.79 -2.13 -13.67
N ARG A 86 3.11 -2.28 -13.88
CA ARG A 86 3.82 -3.57 -13.79
C ARG A 86 3.97 -4.05 -12.34
N ALA A 87 4.28 -3.15 -11.40
CA ALA A 87 4.42 -3.49 -9.98
C ALA A 87 3.10 -4.04 -9.43
N MET A 88 1.96 -3.42 -9.81
CA MET A 88 0.64 -3.90 -9.41
C MET A 88 0.33 -5.29 -9.99
N ARG A 89 0.71 -5.54 -11.25
CA ARG A 89 0.54 -6.87 -11.88
C ARG A 89 1.43 -7.94 -11.24
N TRP A 90 2.64 -7.59 -10.83
CA TRP A 90 3.51 -8.49 -10.07
C TRP A 90 2.91 -8.81 -8.70
N PHE A 91 2.45 -7.80 -7.97
CA PHE A 91 1.85 -7.97 -6.65
C PHE A 91 0.64 -8.91 -6.67
N LYS A 92 -0.25 -8.78 -7.67
CA LYS A 92 -1.41 -9.68 -7.86
C LYS A 92 -1.04 -11.13 -8.18
N LYS A 93 0.22 -11.45 -8.45
CA LYS A 93 0.72 -12.81 -8.72
C LYS A 93 1.43 -13.44 -7.52
N LEU A 94 1.56 -12.71 -6.41
CA LEU A 94 2.14 -13.26 -5.19
C LEU A 94 1.27 -14.41 -4.67
N LEU A 95 1.94 -15.37 -4.01
CA LEU A 95 1.25 -16.49 -3.40
C LEU A 95 0.39 -15.99 -2.23
N GLN A 96 -0.74 -16.66 -2.00
CA GLN A 96 -1.58 -16.39 -0.85
C GLN A 96 -0.77 -16.48 0.44
N CYS A 97 -0.99 -15.53 1.37
CA CYS A 97 -0.32 -15.50 2.68
C CYS A 97 1.22 -15.44 2.64
N SER A 98 1.85 -15.00 1.54
CA SER A 98 3.31 -14.92 1.43
C SER A 98 3.96 -13.69 2.07
N ILE A 99 3.17 -12.68 2.43
CA ILE A 99 3.66 -11.43 3.02
C ILE A 99 3.45 -11.45 4.54
N GLN A 100 4.54 -11.22 5.26
CA GLN A 100 4.60 -11.18 6.72
C GLN A 100 5.16 -9.80 7.14
N SER A 101 4.74 -9.30 8.31
CA SER A 101 5.23 -8.05 8.91
C SER A 101 6.34 -8.33 9.90
#